data_AF-A0A1Y5F8N2-F1
#
_entry.id   AF-A0A1Y5F8N2-F1
#
_cell.length_a   1.000
_cell.length_b   1.000
_cell.length_c   1.000
_cell.angle_alpha   90.00
_cell.angle_beta   90.00
_cell.angle_gamma   90.00
#
_symmetry.space_group_name_H-M   'P 1'
#
loop_
_entity.id
_entity.type
_entity.pdbx_description
1 polymer ?
#
loop_
_entity_poly.entity_id
_entity_poly.type
_entity_poly.pdbx_seq_one_letter_code
_entity_poly.pdbx_strand_id
1 'polypeptide(L)'
;MRKILLPCAIATNLLLSPNIFAAEQKRFDFNYHQPSQPQQRERLVQHVNDDVYGEKVFKIKKMFNLGSMQHKHKKLVKLIVFADAYGPRAKTRMIINKRPSGQVVHMDQFESKFVFKIPEHQSSLDGELRSLQLEMRGRIYVQKIVAVLKEESRIQTITEDMWETYQGQNTIAVKRVLKLRQHQGKKLAFIEIEGDSARGGGKAQLHIDGYPVGPSQTLAKFGSTLRFKVPAHVAALGEGIGSVQIKLKGNIYIESISAGLKDSRRGGHQQPRSHSEVVDMDLSGNQTVLLSDLVSQLTPRQLRRPLKSVSITVSSKRNRGKAKLCVSGVCSQVEDLSTMSTVITEQSFGQALEDFTLQTRGKVTVEKIKFIFQ
;
A
#
# COMPACT_ATOMS: atom_id res chain seq x y z
N MET A 1 26.97 -53.83 65.28
CA MET A 1 26.44 -52.92 66.32
C MET A 1 24.99 -52.61 66.00
N ARG A 2 24.12 -52.63 67.01
CA ARG A 2 22.65 -52.64 66.95
C ARG A 2 22.07 -51.23 66.72
N LYS A 3 20.95 -51.17 65.95
CA LYS A 3 19.62 -50.52 66.22
C LYS A 3 19.64 -49.21 67.05
N ILE A 4 18.86 -48.13 66.85
CA ILE A 4 17.57 -47.81 66.20
C ILE A 4 17.17 -46.40 66.73
N LEU A 5 16.30 -45.67 66.00
CA LEU A 5 15.36 -44.59 66.42
C LEU A 5 15.82 -43.16 66.82
N LEU A 6 15.17 -42.20 66.12
CA LEU A 6 14.73 -40.84 66.51
C LEU A 6 14.04 -40.79 67.89
N PRO A 7 13.97 -39.64 68.62
CA PRO A 7 12.83 -38.70 68.46
C PRO A 7 13.01 -37.22 68.92
N CYS A 8 12.00 -36.40 68.58
CA CYS A 8 11.30 -35.33 69.35
C CYS A 8 12.06 -34.32 70.24
N ALA A 9 11.62 -33.09 70.51
CA ALA A 9 10.53 -32.18 70.14
C ALA A 9 10.74 -30.90 71.02
N ILE A 10 9.74 -29.99 71.05
CA ILE A 10 9.54 -28.78 71.90
C ILE A 10 9.85 -27.49 71.10
N ALA A 11 8.89 -26.85 70.41
CA ALA A 11 7.77 -26.01 70.91
C ALA A 11 8.29 -24.83 71.78
N THR A 12 7.96 -23.55 71.56
CA THR A 12 6.60 -22.98 71.60
C THR A 12 6.67 -21.47 71.28
N ASN A 13 5.64 -20.95 70.58
CA ASN A 13 4.95 -19.66 70.80
C ASN A 13 5.70 -18.31 70.61
N LEU A 14 5.11 -17.22 70.10
CA LEU A 14 3.84 -16.87 69.44
C LEU A 14 3.97 -15.34 69.16
N LEU A 15 3.17 -14.83 68.22
CA LEU A 15 2.64 -13.45 68.10
C LEU A 15 3.24 -12.46 67.10
N LEU A 16 2.36 -12.15 66.13
CA LEU A 16 2.00 -10.85 65.53
C LEU A 16 2.60 -10.48 64.15
N SER A 17 1.83 -10.88 63.13
CA SER A 17 1.54 -10.14 61.89
C SER A 17 0.95 -8.72 62.20
N PRO A 18 0.95 -7.72 61.27
CA PRO A 18 0.59 -7.91 59.85
C PRO A 18 1.31 -7.03 58.80
N ASN A 19 1.12 -7.40 57.52
CA ASN A 19 1.22 -6.59 56.29
C ASN A 19 2.59 -5.93 56.00
N ILE A 20 3.28 -6.23 54.90
CA ILE A 20 2.93 -5.81 53.53
C ILE A 20 3.64 -6.75 52.54
N PHE A 21 2.86 -7.46 51.73
CA PHE A 21 3.34 -8.09 50.51
C PHE A 21 3.48 -7.01 49.42
N ALA A 22 4.69 -6.73 48.99
CA ALA A 22 4.97 -6.07 47.72
C ALA A 22 6.10 -6.82 47.02
N ALA A 23 5.81 -8.07 46.62
CA ALA A 23 6.60 -8.75 45.61
C ALA A 23 6.23 -8.10 44.26
N GLU A 24 7.12 -7.25 43.77
CA GLU A 24 7.01 -6.58 42.48
C GLU A 24 7.19 -7.61 41.35
N GLN A 25 6.08 -8.29 41.05
CA GLN A 25 5.95 -9.15 39.88
C GLN A 25 5.96 -8.25 38.65
N LYS A 26 7.15 -8.03 38.07
CA LYS A 26 7.29 -7.47 36.72
C LYS A 26 6.58 -8.40 35.74
N ARG A 27 5.31 -8.09 35.46
CA ARG A 27 4.59 -8.59 34.29
C ARG A 27 5.36 -8.09 33.07
N PHE A 28 6.10 -9.00 32.45
CA PHE A 28 6.44 -8.88 31.04
C PHE A 28 5.13 -9.01 30.26
N ASP A 29 4.44 -7.89 30.05
CA ASP A 29 3.42 -7.80 29.02
C ASP A 29 4.16 -7.90 27.68
N PHE A 30 4.32 -9.13 27.19
CA PHE A 30 4.54 -9.38 25.78
C PHE A 30 3.29 -8.93 25.03
N ASN A 31 3.22 -7.63 24.76
CA ASN A 31 2.39 -7.09 23.69
C ASN A 31 2.95 -7.68 22.39
N TYR A 32 2.46 -8.87 22.03
CA TYR A 32 2.59 -9.40 20.68
C TYR A 32 2.00 -8.33 19.75
N HIS A 33 2.89 -7.58 19.10
CA HIS A 33 2.53 -6.76 17.96
C HIS A 33 1.93 -7.71 16.93
N GLN A 34 0.60 -7.65 16.79
CA GLN A 34 -0.10 -8.29 15.69
C GLN A 34 0.60 -7.88 14.40
N PRO A 35 1.00 -8.83 13.53
CA PRO A 35 1.57 -8.49 12.25
C PRO A 35 0.58 -7.61 11.48
N SER A 36 1.01 -6.39 11.15
CA SER A 36 0.19 -5.41 10.43
C SER A 36 -0.26 -6.03 9.10
N GLN A 37 -1.56 -6.24 8.97
CA GLN A 37 -2.18 -6.81 7.79
C GLN A 37 -1.78 -6.02 6.52
N PRO A 38 -1.48 -6.69 5.39
CA PRO A 38 -1.13 -6.04 4.13
C PRO A 38 -2.21 -5.02 3.77
N GLN A 39 -1.86 -3.83 3.25
CA GLN A 39 -2.80 -2.76 2.89
C GLN A 39 -4.08 -3.34 2.27
N GLN A 40 -5.10 -3.52 3.11
CA GLN A 40 -6.31 -4.20 2.69
C GLN A 40 -7.03 -3.22 1.81
N ARG A 41 -7.04 -3.52 0.50
CA ARG A 41 -8.01 -2.91 -0.40
C ARG A 41 -9.35 -3.46 0.02
N GLU A 42 -10.04 -2.69 0.84
CA GLU A 42 -11.41 -2.98 1.20
C GLU A 42 -12.27 -2.80 -0.06
N ARG A 43 -13.06 -3.84 -0.35
CA ARG A 43 -14.03 -3.81 -1.42
C ARG A 43 -15.40 -3.75 -0.77
N LEU A 44 -16.05 -2.61 -0.88
CA LEU A 44 -17.45 -2.50 -0.53
C LEU A 44 -18.26 -2.96 -1.74
N VAL A 45 -19.11 -3.96 -1.55
CA VAL A 45 -19.94 -4.53 -2.62
C VAL A 45 -21.39 -4.22 -2.31
N GLN A 46 -22.08 -3.60 -3.26
CA GLN A 46 -23.52 -3.42 -3.21
C GLN A 46 -24.13 -4.19 -4.38
N HIS A 47 -24.96 -5.18 -4.06
CA HIS A 47 -25.84 -5.81 -5.04
C HIS A 47 -27.00 -4.86 -5.31
N VAL A 48 -27.24 -4.58 -6.59
CA VAL A 48 -28.24 -3.59 -7.03
C VAL A 48 -29.41 -4.32 -7.68
N ASN A 49 -29.15 -5.26 -8.58
CA ASN A 49 -30.14 -6.08 -9.29
C ASN A 49 -31.31 -5.25 -9.83
N ASP A 50 -31.00 -4.22 -10.61
CA ASP A 50 -31.95 -3.18 -10.98
C ASP A 50 -31.88 -2.88 -12.48
N ASP A 51 -33.06 -2.78 -13.09
CA ASP A 51 -33.20 -2.40 -14.49
C ASP A 51 -33.21 -0.87 -14.64
N VAL A 52 -32.45 -0.40 -15.61
CA VAL A 52 -32.43 0.98 -16.05
C VAL A 52 -33.10 1.05 -17.41
N TYR A 53 -34.25 1.72 -17.45
CA TYR A 53 -34.92 2.11 -18.69
C TYR A 53 -34.83 3.62 -18.83
N GLY A 54 -34.13 4.11 -19.86
CA GLY A 54 -33.93 5.55 -20.05
C GLY A 54 -32.75 6.05 -19.22
N GLU A 55 -32.92 7.09 -18.42
CA GLU A 55 -31.84 7.70 -17.63
C GLU A 55 -32.02 7.45 -16.13
N LYS A 56 -30.96 7.00 -15.46
CA LYS A 56 -30.95 6.77 -14.01
C LYS A 56 -29.64 7.20 -13.40
N VAL A 57 -29.73 7.79 -12.21
CA VAL A 57 -28.58 8.29 -11.45
C VAL A 57 -28.45 7.53 -10.13
N PHE A 58 -27.39 6.75 -10.00
CA PHE A 58 -27.05 6.06 -8.75
C PHE A 58 -26.22 6.99 -7.85
N LYS A 59 -26.73 7.29 -6.65
CA LYS A 59 -26.03 8.12 -5.64
C LYS A 59 -25.05 7.27 -4.83
N ILE A 60 -23.90 6.94 -5.43
CA ILE A 60 -22.88 6.02 -4.89
C ILE A 60 -22.42 6.39 -3.48
N LYS A 61 -22.17 7.68 -3.20
CA LYS A 61 -21.74 8.11 -1.85
C LYS A 61 -22.74 7.72 -0.76
N LYS A 62 -24.04 7.85 -1.04
CA LYS A 62 -25.12 7.47 -0.12
C LYS A 62 -25.25 5.95 -0.04
N MET A 63 -25.19 5.28 -1.19
CA MET A 63 -25.31 3.83 -1.32
C MET A 63 -24.30 3.06 -0.46
N PHE A 64 -23.04 3.49 -0.45
CA PHE A 64 -21.97 2.86 0.33
C PHE A 64 -21.70 3.54 1.68
N ASN A 65 -22.53 4.51 2.07
CA ASN A 65 -22.30 5.34 3.25
C ASN A 65 -20.83 5.85 3.37
N LEU A 66 -20.25 6.32 2.25
CA LEU A 66 -18.81 6.67 2.19
C LEU A 66 -18.45 7.88 3.06
N GLY A 67 -19.43 8.59 3.61
CA GLY A 67 -19.22 9.65 4.61
C GLY A 67 -19.21 9.16 6.06
N SER A 68 -19.33 7.86 6.30
CA SER A 68 -19.34 7.31 7.66
C SER A 68 -17.98 7.47 8.33
N MET A 69 -17.99 7.52 9.67
CA MET A 69 -16.76 7.55 10.49
C MET A 69 -15.82 6.38 10.19
N GLN A 70 -16.35 5.23 9.74
CA GLN A 70 -15.57 4.04 9.40
C GLN A 70 -14.71 4.21 8.12
N HIS A 71 -15.07 5.15 7.24
CA HIS A 71 -14.38 5.37 5.97
C HIS A 71 -13.68 6.73 5.88
N LYS A 72 -13.77 7.57 6.92
CA LYS A 72 -13.19 8.94 6.94
C LYS A 72 -11.71 8.99 6.55
N HIS A 73 -10.93 7.99 6.93
CA HIS A 73 -9.49 7.89 6.63
C HIS A 73 -9.18 7.00 5.42
N LYS A 74 -10.12 6.84 4.48
CA LYS A 74 -9.93 6.03 3.27
C LYS A 74 -10.10 6.92 2.04
N LYS A 75 -9.39 6.56 0.97
CA LYS A 75 -9.57 7.10 -0.38
C LYS A 75 -10.37 6.13 -1.22
N LEU A 76 -11.32 6.65 -1.97
CA LEU A 76 -11.96 5.90 -3.03
C LEU A 76 -11.04 5.88 -4.26
N VAL A 77 -10.53 4.72 -4.63
CA VAL A 77 -9.56 4.59 -5.74
C VAL A 77 -10.24 4.35 -7.07
N LYS A 78 -11.27 3.50 -7.07
CA LYS A 78 -12.03 3.17 -8.27
C LYS A 78 -13.40 2.62 -7.93
N LEU A 79 -14.31 2.76 -8.89
CA LEU A 79 -15.57 2.04 -8.93
C LEU A 79 -15.48 0.95 -10.00
N ILE A 80 -16.04 -0.23 -9.69
CA ILE A 80 -16.23 -1.31 -10.65
C ILE A 80 -17.72 -1.57 -10.74
N VAL A 81 -18.29 -1.48 -11.93
CA VAL A 81 -19.72 -1.67 -12.18
C VAL A 81 -19.88 -2.92 -13.02
N PHE A 82 -20.71 -3.85 -12.55
CA PHE A 82 -21.08 -5.04 -13.30
C PHE A 82 -22.51 -4.83 -13.80
N ALA A 83 -22.68 -4.72 -15.11
CA ALA A 83 -23.95 -4.40 -15.72
C ALA A 83 -24.00 -4.93 -17.15
N ASP A 84 -25.17 -5.27 -17.64
CA ASP A 84 -25.41 -5.77 -19.00
C ASP A 84 -26.25 -4.75 -19.76
N ALA A 85 -25.89 -4.47 -21.02
CA ALA A 85 -26.64 -3.56 -21.88
C ALA A 85 -27.46 -4.34 -22.93
N TYR A 86 -28.74 -3.98 -23.08
CA TYR A 86 -29.67 -4.57 -24.04
C TYR A 86 -29.90 -3.68 -25.28
N GLY A 87 -28.94 -2.82 -25.63
CA GLY A 87 -29.04 -1.98 -26.82
C GLY A 87 -27.83 -1.10 -27.09
N PRO A 88 -27.65 -0.64 -28.35
CA PRO A 88 -26.43 0.04 -28.84
C PRO A 88 -26.26 1.48 -28.33
N ARG A 89 -27.24 1.99 -27.57
CA ARG A 89 -27.23 3.37 -27.04
C ARG A 89 -26.95 3.42 -25.54
N ALA A 90 -26.57 2.30 -24.93
CA ALA A 90 -26.23 2.26 -23.53
C ALA A 90 -24.93 3.02 -23.26
N LYS A 91 -24.99 3.99 -22.35
CA LYS A 91 -23.86 4.83 -21.96
C LYS A 91 -23.86 5.01 -20.46
N THR A 92 -22.68 5.12 -19.89
CA THR A 92 -22.50 5.40 -18.47
C THR A 92 -21.40 6.43 -18.27
N ARG A 93 -21.62 7.34 -17.32
CA ARG A 93 -20.64 8.35 -16.93
C ARG A 93 -20.62 8.54 -15.43
N MET A 94 -19.43 8.81 -14.92
CA MET A 94 -19.24 9.15 -13.52
C MET A 94 -19.32 10.65 -13.33
N ILE A 95 -20.00 11.08 -12.26
CA ILE A 95 -20.11 12.48 -11.86
C ILE A 95 -19.56 12.61 -10.44
N ILE A 96 -18.56 13.47 -10.29
CA ILE A 96 -17.93 13.78 -9.01
C ILE A 96 -18.16 15.25 -8.70
N ASN A 97 -18.68 15.56 -7.51
CA ASN A 97 -18.93 16.93 -7.06
C ASN A 97 -19.76 17.76 -8.06
N LYS A 98 -20.79 17.14 -8.64
CA LYS A 98 -21.68 17.72 -9.68
C LYS A 98 -21.00 18.02 -11.02
N ARG A 99 -19.77 17.56 -11.24
CA ARG A 99 -19.05 17.69 -12.52
C ARG A 99 -18.83 16.31 -13.14
N PRO A 100 -19.03 16.14 -14.46
CA PRO A 100 -18.63 14.91 -15.14
C PRO A 100 -17.14 14.64 -14.91
N SER A 101 -16.80 13.39 -14.59
CA SER A 101 -15.43 12.96 -14.33
C SER A 101 -15.08 11.75 -15.21
N GLY A 102 -14.07 11.92 -16.06
CA GLY A 102 -13.60 10.89 -16.97
C GLY A 102 -14.38 10.84 -18.29
N GLN A 103 -14.11 9.79 -19.07
CA GLN A 103 -14.77 9.56 -20.36
C GLN A 103 -16.15 8.94 -20.16
N VAL A 104 -17.07 9.26 -21.07
CA VAL A 104 -18.33 8.51 -21.23
C VAL A 104 -17.98 7.13 -21.74
N VAL A 105 -18.37 6.10 -21.01
CA VAL A 105 -18.15 4.71 -21.42
C VAL A 105 -19.39 4.25 -22.16
N HIS A 106 -19.21 3.90 -23.42
CA HIS A 106 -20.23 3.24 -24.22
C HIS A 106 -20.25 1.76 -23.84
N MET A 107 -21.44 1.22 -23.61
CA MET A 107 -21.61 -0.16 -23.20
C MET A 107 -22.00 -0.97 -24.43
N ASP A 108 -21.11 -1.87 -24.85
CA ASP A 108 -21.43 -2.83 -25.89
C ASP A 108 -22.42 -3.86 -25.35
N GLN A 109 -23.15 -4.50 -26.26
CA GLN A 109 -24.10 -5.54 -25.87
C GLN A 109 -23.35 -6.64 -25.11
N PHE A 110 -23.90 -7.05 -23.96
CA PHE A 110 -23.41 -8.18 -23.16
C PHE A 110 -22.07 -8.00 -22.42
N GLU A 111 -21.53 -6.78 -22.27
CA GLU A 111 -20.26 -6.59 -21.52
C GLU A 111 -20.47 -6.27 -20.03
N SER A 112 -19.97 -7.15 -19.16
CA SER A 112 -20.37 -7.27 -17.74
C SER A 112 -19.44 -6.58 -16.71
N LYS A 113 -18.50 -5.71 -17.12
CA LYS A 113 -17.60 -5.04 -16.17
C LYS A 113 -16.98 -3.73 -16.67
N PHE A 114 -17.31 -2.63 -16.00
CA PHE A 114 -16.77 -1.28 -16.25
C PHE A 114 -15.94 -0.79 -15.07
N VAL A 115 -14.82 -0.11 -15.33
CA VAL A 115 -13.92 0.38 -14.28
C VAL A 115 -13.74 1.89 -14.41
N PHE A 116 -14.20 2.63 -13.40
CA PHE A 116 -14.02 4.09 -13.30
C PHE A 116 -12.90 4.39 -12.30
N LYS A 117 -11.81 4.99 -12.77
CA LYS A 117 -10.72 5.46 -11.91
C LYS A 117 -11.10 6.82 -11.30
N ILE A 118 -10.93 6.96 -9.98
CA ILE A 118 -11.15 8.23 -9.30
C ILE A 118 -9.85 9.05 -9.34
N PRO A 119 -9.87 10.32 -9.79
CA PRO A 119 -8.71 11.20 -9.70
C PRO A 119 -8.23 11.38 -8.26
N GLU A 120 -6.92 11.36 -8.03
CA GLU A 120 -6.36 11.36 -6.67
C GLU A 120 -6.77 12.59 -5.84
N HIS A 121 -6.90 13.76 -6.47
CA HIS A 121 -7.32 15.03 -5.84
C HIS A 121 -8.83 15.13 -5.57
N GLN A 122 -9.60 14.09 -5.91
CA GLN A 122 -11.05 13.99 -5.62
C GLN A 122 -11.38 12.69 -4.89
N SER A 123 -10.35 11.98 -4.43
CA SER A 123 -10.50 10.62 -3.89
C SER A 123 -10.64 10.58 -2.37
N SER A 124 -10.32 11.67 -1.66
CA SER A 124 -10.43 11.72 -0.21
C SER A 124 -11.89 11.83 0.25
N LEU A 125 -12.27 10.95 1.18
CA LEU A 125 -13.60 10.91 1.76
C LEU A 125 -13.81 11.96 2.86
N ASP A 126 -12.73 12.56 3.37
CA ASP A 126 -12.73 13.53 4.49
C ASP A 126 -13.01 14.99 4.08
N GLY A 127 -13.54 15.24 2.88
CA GLY A 127 -13.99 16.58 2.49
C GLY A 127 -13.91 16.90 1.00
N GLU A 128 -13.01 16.23 0.27
CA GLU A 128 -12.87 16.44 -1.19
C GLU A 128 -14.03 15.81 -1.96
N LEU A 129 -14.42 14.57 -1.62
CA LEU A 129 -15.51 13.87 -2.28
C LEU A 129 -16.87 14.23 -1.65
N ARG A 130 -17.45 15.37 -2.05
CA ARG A 130 -18.77 15.84 -1.58
C ARG A 130 -19.90 15.02 -2.17
N SER A 131 -19.87 14.73 -3.48
CA SER A 131 -20.82 13.85 -4.15
C SER A 131 -20.15 12.92 -5.14
N LEU A 132 -20.67 11.70 -5.23
CA LEU A 132 -20.27 10.70 -6.22
C LEU A 132 -21.52 10.04 -6.76
N GLN A 133 -21.70 10.14 -8.07
CA GLN A 133 -22.85 9.63 -8.79
C GLN A 133 -22.40 8.86 -10.03
N LEU A 134 -23.17 7.85 -10.39
CA LEU A 134 -23.05 7.14 -11.65
C LEU A 134 -24.33 7.36 -12.44
N GLU A 135 -24.23 8.05 -13.57
CA GLU A 135 -25.35 8.28 -14.47
C GLU A 135 -25.30 7.25 -15.59
N MET A 136 -26.37 6.50 -15.75
CA MET A 136 -26.52 5.47 -16.77
C MET A 136 -27.71 5.81 -17.64
N ARG A 137 -27.54 5.69 -18.96
CA ARG A 137 -28.55 5.97 -19.97
C ARG A 137 -28.66 4.78 -20.92
N GLY A 138 -29.86 4.24 -21.12
CA GLY A 138 -30.13 3.13 -22.04
C GLY A 138 -31.06 2.08 -21.45
N ARG A 139 -31.03 0.87 -22.01
CA ARG A 139 -31.63 -0.35 -21.44
C ARG A 139 -30.51 -1.16 -20.82
N ILE A 140 -30.34 -1.06 -19.51
CA ILE A 140 -29.18 -1.61 -18.80
C ILE A 140 -29.66 -2.34 -17.55
N TYR A 141 -29.18 -3.56 -17.31
CA TYR A 141 -29.36 -4.27 -16.05
C TYR A 141 -28.09 -4.15 -15.20
N VAL A 142 -28.19 -3.59 -14.00
CA VAL A 142 -27.04 -3.43 -13.09
C VAL A 142 -27.04 -4.54 -12.06
N GLN A 143 -26.07 -5.45 -12.15
CA GLN A 143 -25.92 -6.57 -11.21
C GLN A 143 -25.38 -6.08 -9.86
N LYS A 144 -24.19 -5.46 -9.87
CA LYS A 144 -23.53 -4.97 -8.66
C LYS A 144 -22.57 -3.82 -8.93
N ILE A 145 -22.37 -3.01 -7.91
CA ILE A 145 -21.36 -1.96 -7.89
C ILE A 145 -20.36 -2.30 -6.79
N VAL A 146 -19.07 -2.11 -7.07
CA VAL A 146 -17.98 -2.35 -6.12
C VAL A 146 -17.18 -1.06 -5.97
N ALA A 147 -17.15 -0.52 -4.76
CA ALA A 147 -16.28 0.57 -4.39
C ALA A 147 -14.96 0.00 -3.84
N VAL A 148 -13.84 0.36 -4.45
CA VAL A 148 -12.52 -0.05 -3.96
C VAL A 148 -11.92 1.08 -3.16
N LEU A 149 -11.88 0.88 -1.85
CA LEU A 149 -11.26 1.79 -0.90
C LEU A 149 -9.80 1.41 -0.67
N LYS A 150 -9.00 2.42 -0.40
CA LYS A 150 -7.62 2.28 0.05
C LYS A 150 -7.47 3.12 1.30
N GLU A 151 -6.85 2.59 2.35
CA GLU A 151 -6.49 3.44 3.50
C GLU A 151 -5.69 4.65 3.02
N GLU A 152 -6.20 5.83 3.38
CA GLU A 152 -5.40 7.03 3.40
C GLU A 152 -4.44 6.84 4.57
N SER A 153 -3.29 6.27 4.26
CA SER A 153 -2.10 6.20 5.10
C SER A 153 -2.08 7.36 6.08
N ARG A 154 -2.38 7.07 7.35
CA ARG A 154 -2.61 8.05 8.41
C ARG A 154 -1.42 9.00 8.46
N ILE A 155 -1.66 10.27 8.13
CA ILE A 155 -0.65 11.30 8.33
C ILE A 155 -0.86 11.82 9.74
N GLN A 156 0.11 11.57 10.61
CA GLN A 156 0.19 12.20 11.91
C GLN A 156 0.81 13.58 11.73
N THR A 157 0.09 14.63 12.08
CA THR A 157 0.63 15.99 12.08
C THR A 157 1.25 16.28 13.45
N ILE A 158 2.44 16.87 13.45
CA ILE A 158 3.09 17.42 14.63
C ILE A 158 3.26 18.91 14.36
N THR A 159 2.84 19.74 15.30
CA THR A 159 2.91 21.19 15.19
C THR A 159 3.67 21.72 16.38
N GLU A 160 4.53 22.71 16.15
CA GLU A 160 5.19 23.50 17.19
C GLU A 160 4.91 24.98 16.91
N ASP A 161 4.47 25.68 17.95
CA ASP A 161 4.27 27.12 17.91
C ASP A 161 5.61 27.84 18.09
N MET A 162 5.88 28.86 17.28
CA MET A 162 7.15 29.59 17.27
C MET A 162 6.99 31.04 17.72
N TRP A 163 6.01 31.78 17.18
CA TRP A 163 5.82 33.21 17.43
C TRP A 163 7.11 34.05 17.25
N GLU A 164 7.90 33.76 16.21
CA GLU A 164 9.23 34.35 16.00
C GLU A 164 9.30 35.22 14.71
N THR A 165 10.07 36.31 14.77
CA THR A 165 10.35 37.19 13.62
C THR A 165 11.76 36.95 13.07
N TYR A 166 11.86 36.81 11.75
CA TYR A 166 13.08 36.61 11.00
C TYR A 166 13.32 37.78 10.03
N GLN A 167 14.55 38.30 9.98
CA GLN A 167 14.94 39.42 9.11
C GLN A 167 16.10 39.06 8.19
N GLY A 168 16.02 39.44 6.91
CA GLY A 168 17.09 39.17 5.95
C GLY A 168 17.09 37.72 5.46
N GLN A 169 18.19 36.98 5.63
CA GLN A 169 18.30 35.57 5.25
C GLN A 169 18.45 34.69 6.49
N ASN A 170 17.51 33.79 6.72
CA ASN A 170 17.50 32.92 7.91
C ASN A 170 17.28 31.47 7.51
N THR A 171 17.64 30.56 8.40
CA THR A 171 17.39 29.13 8.23
C THR A 171 16.78 28.56 9.49
N ILE A 172 15.60 27.98 9.37
CA ILE A 172 14.95 27.26 10.46
C ILE A 172 15.30 25.78 10.36
N ALA A 173 15.91 25.24 11.42
CA ALA A 173 16.22 23.81 11.53
C ALA A 173 14.98 23.01 11.96
N VAL A 174 14.04 22.79 11.03
CA VAL A 174 12.76 22.09 11.26
C VAL A 174 12.93 20.76 11.98
N LYS A 175 13.97 19.98 11.64
CA LYS A 175 14.27 18.70 12.31
C LYS A 175 14.46 18.83 13.82
N ARG A 176 15.00 19.96 14.28
CA ARG A 176 15.21 20.28 15.70
C ARG A 176 13.94 20.82 16.33
N VAL A 177 13.29 21.81 15.69
CA VAL A 177 12.07 22.46 16.18
C VAL A 177 10.98 21.43 16.45
N LEU A 178 10.66 20.59 15.45
CA LEU A 178 9.60 19.59 15.56
C LEU A 178 10.05 18.27 16.21
N LYS A 179 11.25 18.24 16.81
CA LYS A 179 11.85 17.05 17.45
C LYS A 179 11.74 15.78 16.60
N LEU A 180 11.91 15.89 15.27
CA LEU A 180 11.66 14.80 14.31
C LEU A 180 12.53 13.55 14.56
N ARG A 181 13.61 13.67 15.35
CA ARG A 181 14.40 12.54 15.84
C ARG A 181 13.59 11.56 16.70
N GLN A 182 12.47 11.96 17.30
CA GLN A 182 11.59 11.09 18.08
C GLN A 182 10.67 10.24 17.19
N HIS A 183 10.60 10.56 15.89
CA HIS A 183 9.73 9.91 14.92
C HIS A 183 10.54 9.16 13.85
N GLN A 184 11.62 8.49 14.27
CA GLN A 184 12.42 7.64 13.38
C GLN A 184 11.55 6.54 12.75
N GLY A 185 11.86 6.19 11.51
CA GLY A 185 11.05 5.24 10.76
C GLY A 185 9.70 5.80 10.32
N LYS A 186 9.50 7.12 10.33
CA LYS A 186 8.36 7.77 9.64
C LYS A 186 8.85 8.50 8.39
N LYS A 187 8.05 8.51 7.33
CA LYS A 187 8.30 9.32 6.14
C LYS A 187 7.70 10.69 6.30
N LEU A 188 8.46 11.72 5.95
CA LEU A 188 7.96 13.07 5.88
C LEU A 188 7.06 13.20 4.64
N ALA A 189 5.80 13.57 4.82
CA ALA A 189 4.83 13.76 3.74
C ALA A 189 4.77 15.23 3.31
N PHE A 190 4.80 16.14 4.26
CA PHE A 190 4.86 17.58 4.02
C PHE A 190 5.48 18.30 5.22
N ILE A 191 5.96 19.51 4.97
CA ILE A 191 6.21 20.54 5.98
C ILE A 191 5.29 21.70 5.67
N GLU A 192 4.71 22.29 6.70
CA GLU A 192 3.85 23.46 6.58
C GLU A 192 4.32 24.54 7.54
N ILE A 193 4.22 25.79 7.12
CA ILE A 193 4.49 26.95 7.95
C ILE A 193 3.30 27.89 7.88
N GLU A 194 2.94 28.45 9.02
CA GLU A 194 1.93 29.48 9.17
C GLU A 194 2.61 30.76 9.63
N GLY A 195 2.28 31.86 8.96
CA GLY A 195 2.84 33.16 9.29
C GLY A 195 2.62 34.18 8.19
N ASP A 196 3.30 35.31 8.30
CA ASP A 196 3.14 36.43 7.39
C ASP A 196 4.47 37.11 7.06
N SER A 197 4.40 38.09 6.17
CA SER A 197 5.53 38.96 5.86
C SER A 197 5.10 40.42 5.92
N ALA A 198 5.83 41.24 6.68
CA ALA A 198 5.52 42.65 6.91
C ALA A 198 5.18 43.48 5.64
N ARG A 199 5.76 43.13 4.48
CA ARG A 199 5.53 43.79 3.18
C ARG A 199 4.98 42.88 2.08
N GLY A 200 4.60 41.64 2.40
CA GLY A 200 4.01 40.70 1.43
C GLY A 200 4.97 40.17 0.36
N GLY A 201 6.24 39.94 0.72
CA GLY A 201 7.27 39.46 -0.22
C GLY A 201 8.29 38.50 0.40
N GLY A 202 8.02 38.02 1.62
CA GLY A 202 8.84 37.04 2.30
C GLY A 202 8.82 35.72 1.54
N LYS A 203 9.99 35.12 1.29
CA LYS A 203 10.12 33.85 0.59
C LYS A 203 10.54 32.75 1.55
N ALA A 204 9.94 31.58 1.39
CA ALA A 204 10.32 30.36 2.10
C ALA A 204 10.58 29.23 1.10
N GLN A 205 11.61 28.42 1.37
CA GLN A 205 11.91 27.23 0.59
C GLN A 205 12.34 26.09 1.51
N LEU A 206 11.73 24.92 1.34
CA LEU A 206 12.12 23.70 2.04
C LEU A 206 13.42 23.15 1.44
N HIS A 207 14.35 22.77 2.30
CA HIS A 207 15.60 22.08 1.97
C HIS A 207 15.69 20.78 2.78
N ILE A 208 16.01 19.67 2.12
CA ILE A 208 16.30 18.38 2.76
C ILE A 208 17.70 17.97 2.34
N ASP A 209 18.58 17.74 3.31
CA ASP A 209 19.99 17.39 3.08
C ASP A 209 20.73 18.38 2.16
N GLY A 210 20.40 19.67 2.30
CA GLY A 210 20.98 20.76 1.51
C GLY A 210 20.35 20.97 0.14
N TYR A 211 19.47 20.07 -0.31
CA TYR A 211 18.80 20.18 -1.61
C TYR A 211 17.41 20.81 -1.48
N PRO A 212 17.04 21.75 -2.38
CA PRO A 212 15.71 22.35 -2.37
C PRO A 212 14.63 21.32 -2.73
N VAL A 213 13.55 21.31 -1.96
CA VAL A 213 12.38 20.47 -2.19
C VAL A 213 11.23 21.33 -2.67
N GLY A 214 11.06 21.37 -3.98
CA GLY A 214 10.07 22.18 -4.65
C GLY A 214 10.48 23.66 -4.82
N PRO A 215 9.59 24.47 -5.43
CA PRO A 215 9.85 25.88 -5.66
C PRO A 215 9.78 26.68 -4.35
N SER A 216 10.45 27.83 -4.32
CA SER A 216 10.25 28.83 -3.28
C SER A 216 8.81 29.35 -3.33
N GLN A 217 8.19 29.48 -2.16
CA GLN A 217 6.84 30.02 -1.98
C GLN A 217 6.91 31.38 -1.28
N THR A 218 5.91 32.24 -1.49
CA THR A 218 5.86 33.60 -0.95
C THR A 218 4.81 33.71 0.14
N LEU A 219 5.19 34.23 1.31
CA LEU A 219 4.29 34.59 2.41
C LEU A 219 3.61 35.94 2.11
N ALA A 220 2.29 35.97 2.31
CA ALA A 220 1.48 37.18 2.15
C ALA A 220 1.59 38.10 3.39
N LYS A 221 1.05 39.32 3.27
CA LYS A 221 1.09 40.32 4.35
C LYS A 221 0.15 40.02 5.52
N PHE A 222 -0.89 39.22 5.31
CA PHE A 222 -2.00 39.06 6.27
C PHE A 222 -2.28 37.60 6.58
N GLY A 223 -1.26 36.88 7.04
CA GLY A 223 -1.35 35.45 7.33
C GLY A 223 -1.41 34.59 6.07
N SER A 224 -0.58 33.57 6.01
CA SER A 224 -0.57 32.58 4.94
C SER A 224 0.00 31.27 5.43
N THR A 225 -0.64 30.19 5.01
CA THR A 225 -0.17 28.83 5.24
C THR A 225 0.57 28.35 3.99
N LEU A 226 1.87 28.11 4.11
CA LEU A 226 2.67 27.54 3.01
C LEU A 226 2.93 26.08 3.27
N ARG A 227 2.56 25.23 2.31
CA ARG A 227 2.73 23.78 2.42
C ARG A 227 3.72 23.28 1.38
N PHE A 228 4.79 22.66 1.86
CA PHE A 228 5.83 22.04 1.05
C PHE A 228 5.61 20.53 1.02
N LYS A 229 5.13 20.01 -0.11
CA LYS A 229 4.97 18.57 -0.30
C LYS A 229 6.33 17.90 -0.47
N VAL A 230 6.60 16.90 0.35
CA VAL A 230 7.85 16.12 0.26
C VAL A 230 7.64 14.97 -0.74
N PRO A 231 8.51 14.82 -1.75
CA PRO A 231 8.41 13.74 -2.72
C PRO A 231 8.52 12.36 -2.06
N ALA A 232 7.77 11.38 -2.57
CA ALA A 232 7.70 10.04 -1.99
C ALA A 232 9.04 9.26 -2.00
N HIS A 233 9.99 9.66 -2.87
CA HIS A 233 11.31 9.06 -2.98
C HIS A 233 12.27 9.50 -1.87
N VAL A 234 11.93 10.56 -1.12
CA VAL A 234 12.72 10.97 0.04
C VAL A 234 12.69 9.84 1.08
N ALA A 235 13.86 9.58 1.68
CA ALA A 235 14.07 8.53 2.67
C ALA A 235 13.20 8.75 3.93
N ALA A 236 13.10 7.73 4.78
CA ALA A 236 12.46 7.91 6.09
C ALA A 236 13.36 8.73 7.03
N LEU A 237 12.74 9.32 8.06
CA LEU A 237 13.46 9.95 9.16
C LEU A 237 14.36 8.90 9.84
N GLY A 238 15.66 9.18 9.91
CA GLY A 238 16.66 8.26 10.48
C GLY A 238 17.31 7.30 9.47
N GLU A 239 16.76 7.15 8.25
CA GLU A 239 17.27 6.23 7.21
C GLU A 239 17.88 6.96 5.99
N GLY A 240 18.39 8.17 6.19
CA GLY A 240 19.00 8.96 5.11
C GLY A 240 18.73 10.46 5.20
N ILE A 241 17.64 10.87 5.87
CA ILE A 241 17.39 12.30 6.14
C ILE A 241 18.31 12.79 7.28
N GLY A 242 19.41 13.45 6.92
CA GLY A 242 20.35 14.08 7.84
C GLY A 242 19.81 15.41 8.40
N SER A 243 19.18 16.22 7.55
CA SER A 243 18.69 17.58 7.86
C SER A 243 17.40 17.92 7.13
N VAL A 244 16.52 18.65 7.82
CA VAL A 244 15.31 19.27 7.25
C VAL A 244 15.33 20.73 7.69
N GLN A 245 15.33 21.64 6.73
CA GLN A 245 15.51 23.07 6.96
C GLN A 245 14.54 23.87 6.10
N ILE A 246 14.10 25.03 6.59
CA ILE A 246 13.44 26.04 5.75
C ILE A 246 14.35 27.24 5.65
N LYS A 247 14.72 27.61 4.42
CA LYS A 247 15.43 28.85 4.15
C LYS A 247 14.40 29.96 3.94
N LEU A 248 14.54 31.01 4.73
CA LEU A 248 13.69 32.20 4.73
C LEU A 248 14.46 33.38 4.14
N LYS A 249 13.78 34.20 3.34
CA LYS A 249 14.31 35.46 2.82
C LYS A 249 13.28 36.58 2.92
N GLY A 250 13.64 37.67 3.60
CA GLY A 250 12.79 38.84 3.83
C GLY A 250 12.49 39.02 5.31
N ASN A 251 11.53 39.91 5.60
CA ASN A 251 11.01 40.13 6.94
C ASN A 251 9.76 39.28 7.11
N ILE A 252 9.88 38.20 7.87
CA ILE A 252 8.90 37.12 7.98
C ILE A 252 8.62 36.88 9.45
N TYR A 253 7.34 36.79 9.79
CA TYR A 253 6.87 36.35 11.08
C TYR A 253 6.32 34.92 10.94
N ILE A 254 6.75 33.99 11.80
CA ILE A 254 6.30 32.60 11.79
C ILE A 254 5.54 32.34 13.09
N GLU A 255 4.26 31.98 12.95
CA GLU A 255 3.38 31.61 14.06
C GLU A 255 3.61 30.16 14.45
N SER A 256 3.56 29.25 13.47
CA SER A 256 3.71 27.82 13.71
C SER A 256 4.42 27.11 12.56
N ILE A 257 5.03 25.97 12.88
CA ILE A 257 5.55 25.02 11.91
C ILE A 257 4.91 23.67 12.18
N SER A 258 4.49 22.97 11.14
CA SER A 258 4.01 21.60 11.26
C SER A 258 4.65 20.64 10.26
N ALA A 259 4.72 19.37 10.64
CA ALA A 259 5.15 18.28 9.79
C ALA A 259 4.06 17.21 9.72
N GLY A 260 3.71 16.83 8.49
CA GLY A 260 2.92 15.63 8.25
C GLY A 260 3.83 14.41 8.19
N LEU A 261 3.71 13.52 9.17
CA LEU A 261 4.43 12.26 9.21
C LEU A 261 3.53 11.11 8.78
N LYS A 262 4.03 10.35 7.82
CA LYS A 262 3.46 9.09 7.41
C LYS A 262 4.23 7.99 8.10
N ASP A 263 3.56 6.98 8.64
CA ASP A 263 4.28 5.79 9.06
C ASP A 263 5.10 5.27 7.87
N SER A 264 6.43 5.19 8.03
CA SER A 264 7.24 4.36 7.15
C SER A 264 6.98 2.95 7.65
N ARG A 265 5.74 2.44 7.48
CA ARG A 265 5.56 1.00 7.40
C ARG A 265 6.49 0.62 6.27
N ARG A 266 7.65 0.06 6.62
CA ARG A 266 8.80 -0.22 5.75
C ARG A 266 8.33 -0.25 4.31
N GLY A 267 8.44 0.90 3.67
CA GLY A 267 8.15 1.06 2.25
C GLY A 267 9.24 0.42 1.39
N GLY A 268 10.00 -0.51 1.96
CA GLY A 268 10.83 -1.44 1.23
C GLY A 268 9.95 -2.55 0.67
N HIS A 269 9.07 -2.17 -0.26
CA HIS A 269 8.77 -2.99 -1.42
C HIS A 269 8.41 -1.99 -2.51
N GLN A 270 9.38 -1.72 -3.41
CA GLN A 270 9.05 -1.91 -4.81
C GLN A 270 8.20 -3.17 -4.82
N GLN A 271 6.92 -3.08 -5.18
CA GLN A 271 6.16 -4.31 -5.41
C GLN A 271 7.08 -5.14 -6.29
N PRO A 272 7.50 -6.34 -5.85
CA PRO A 272 8.44 -7.10 -6.64
C PRO A 272 7.77 -7.22 -8.00
N ARG A 273 8.44 -6.68 -9.03
CA ARG A 273 7.79 -6.47 -10.33
C ARG A 273 7.35 -7.84 -10.79
N SER A 274 6.06 -8.13 -10.67
CA SER A 274 5.57 -9.44 -11.02
C SER A 274 5.37 -9.44 -12.52
N HIS A 275 6.25 -10.09 -13.26
CA HIS A 275 6.03 -10.33 -14.67
C HIS A 275 5.28 -11.65 -14.81
N SER A 276 4.26 -11.69 -15.65
CA SER A 276 3.56 -12.94 -15.93
C SER A 276 3.28 -13.04 -17.41
N GLU A 277 3.71 -14.14 -17.99
CA GLU A 277 3.55 -14.45 -19.40
C GLU A 277 2.70 -15.71 -19.53
N VAL A 278 1.72 -15.66 -20.44
CA VAL A 278 0.99 -16.84 -20.88
C VAL A 278 1.84 -17.46 -21.97
N VAL A 279 2.24 -18.70 -21.76
CA VAL A 279 3.22 -19.38 -22.63
C VAL A 279 2.50 -20.33 -23.59
N ASP A 280 1.49 -21.05 -23.08
CA ASP A 280 0.70 -22.05 -23.80
C ASP A 280 1.54 -22.98 -24.69
N MET A 281 2.53 -23.64 -24.08
CA MET A 281 3.50 -24.48 -24.79
C MET A 281 3.38 -25.95 -24.38
N ASP A 282 3.17 -26.81 -25.37
CA ASP A 282 3.12 -28.26 -25.20
C ASP A 282 4.54 -28.87 -25.25
N LEU A 283 4.98 -29.42 -24.13
CA LEU A 283 6.22 -30.19 -23.99
C LEU A 283 5.90 -31.70 -23.97
N SER A 284 6.65 -32.48 -24.73
CA SER A 284 6.44 -33.93 -24.82
C SER A 284 7.74 -34.73 -24.65
N GLY A 285 7.62 -35.86 -23.94
CA GLY A 285 8.75 -36.73 -23.64
C GLY A 285 9.49 -36.31 -22.38
N ASN A 286 10.80 -36.60 -22.32
CA ASN A 286 11.69 -36.10 -21.26
C ASN A 286 12.39 -34.85 -21.78
N GLN A 287 12.01 -33.68 -21.29
CA GLN A 287 12.62 -32.42 -21.71
C GLN A 287 13.19 -31.64 -20.53
N THR A 288 14.27 -30.91 -20.80
CA THR A 288 14.81 -29.88 -19.91
C THR A 288 14.81 -28.59 -20.70
N VAL A 289 14.07 -27.59 -20.21
CA VAL A 289 13.90 -26.33 -20.92
C VAL A 289 14.29 -25.17 -20.03
N LEU A 290 15.11 -24.25 -20.54
CA LEU A 290 15.47 -23.03 -19.83
C LEU A 290 14.24 -22.12 -19.76
N LEU A 291 13.98 -21.54 -18.58
CA LEU A 291 12.83 -20.66 -18.43
C LEU A 291 12.98 -19.36 -19.24
N SER A 292 14.21 -18.92 -19.53
CA SER A 292 14.46 -17.80 -20.42
C SER A 292 13.86 -18.00 -21.81
N ASP A 293 13.84 -19.24 -22.29
CA ASP A 293 13.43 -19.57 -23.65
C ASP A 293 11.90 -19.62 -23.78
N LEU A 294 11.20 -19.75 -22.64
CA LEU A 294 9.74 -19.76 -22.57
C LEU A 294 9.12 -18.36 -22.47
N VAL A 295 9.94 -17.32 -22.33
CA VAL A 295 9.49 -15.97 -21.98
C VAL A 295 10.00 -15.00 -23.03
N SER A 296 9.15 -14.70 -24.00
CA SER A 296 9.52 -13.89 -25.17
C SER A 296 9.59 -12.39 -24.87
N GLN A 297 8.98 -11.94 -23.77
CA GLN A 297 8.77 -10.50 -23.50
C GLN A 297 9.78 -9.87 -22.53
N LEU A 298 10.76 -10.63 -22.02
CA LEU A 298 11.75 -10.11 -21.10
C LEU A 298 12.96 -9.52 -21.83
N THR A 299 13.31 -8.28 -21.48
CA THR A 299 14.56 -7.67 -21.96
C THR A 299 15.78 -8.42 -21.40
N PRO A 300 16.94 -8.41 -22.09
CA PRO A 300 18.18 -9.03 -21.56
C PRO A 300 18.58 -8.51 -20.17
N ARG A 301 18.24 -7.25 -19.86
CA ARG A 301 18.44 -6.66 -18.54
C ARG A 301 17.52 -7.23 -17.46
N GLN A 302 16.37 -7.79 -17.81
CA GLN A 302 15.46 -8.43 -16.86
C GLN A 302 15.81 -9.90 -16.64
N LEU A 303 16.31 -10.61 -17.66
CA LEU A 303 16.78 -12.00 -17.54
C LEU A 303 17.88 -12.13 -16.47
N ARG A 304 18.79 -11.15 -16.42
CA ARG A 304 19.91 -11.09 -15.47
C ARG A 304 19.55 -10.52 -14.09
N ARG A 305 18.28 -10.16 -13.84
CA ARG A 305 17.89 -9.65 -12.51
C ARG A 305 17.68 -10.81 -11.55
N PRO A 306 18.15 -10.68 -10.30
CA PRO A 306 17.90 -11.69 -9.29
C PRO A 306 16.39 -11.82 -9.04
N LEU A 307 15.93 -13.06 -9.01
CA LEU A 307 14.56 -13.41 -8.71
C LEU A 307 14.37 -13.58 -7.21
N LYS A 308 13.11 -13.41 -6.79
CA LYS A 308 12.60 -13.71 -5.44
C LYS A 308 11.78 -14.99 -5.45
N SER A 309 10.97 -15.19 -6.49
CA SER A 309 10.25 -16.44 -6.70
C SER A 309 9.82 -16.61 -8.14
N VAL A 310 9.64 -17.87 -8.54
CA VAL A 310 9.08 -18.27 -9.82
C VAL A 310 7.90 -19.21 -9.57
N SER A 311 6.76 -18.95 -10.21
CA SER A 311 5.61 -19.84 -10.21
C SER A 311 5.27 -20.22 -11.64
N ILE A 312 5.18 -21.52 -11.90
CA ILE A 312 4.83 -22.07 -13.21
C ILE A 312 3.52 -22.83 -13.05
N THR A 313 2.54 -22.50 -13.88
CA THR A 313 1.29 -23.23 -14.01
C THR A 313 1.44 -24.22 -15.16
N VAL A 314 1.38 -25.51 -14.84
CA VAL A 314 1.50 -26.62 -15.79
C VAL A 314 0.26 -27.50 -15.74
N SER A 315 -0.13 -28.06 -16.89
CA SER A 315 -1.21 -29.04 -16.99
C SER A 315 -0.76 -30.27 -17.78
N SER A 316 -1.47 -31.39 -17.62
CA SER A 316 -1.18 -32.63 -18.36
C SER A 316 -2.47 -33.25 -18.86
N LYS A 317 -2.63 -33.30 -20.19
CA LYS A 317 -3.71 -34.05 -20.83
C LYS A 317 -3.48 -35.55 -20.57
N ARG A 318 -4.30 -36.16 -19.70
CA ARG A 318 -4.31 -37.60 -19.27
C ARG A 318 -3.53 -37.96 -17.99
N ASN A 319 -3.27 -37.00 -17.09
CA ASN A 319 -2.75 -37.25 -15.74
C ASN A 319 -1.47 -38.11 -15.64
N ARG A 320 -0.59 -38.04 -16.65
CA ARG A 320 0.67 -38.82 -16.70
C ARG A 320 1.91 -37.93 -16.85
N GLY A 321 1.71 -36.61 -16.86
CA GLY A 321 2.80 -35.65 -16.86
C GLY A 321 3.42 -35.53 -15.48
N LYS A 322 4.74 -35.36 -15.45
CA LYS A 322 5.48 -34.93 -14.26
C LYS A 322 6.26 -33.68 -14.61
N ALA A 323 6.32 -32.74 -13.69
CA ALA A 323 7.13 -31.54 -13.85
C ALA A 323 7.87 -31.25 -12.54
N LYS A 324 9.10 -30.77 -12.66
CA LYS A 324 9.86 -30.23 -11.54
C LYS A 324 10.66 -29.02 -12.01
N LEU A 325 10.76 -28.04 -11.14
CA LEU A 325 11.52 -26.82 -11.38
C LEU A 325 12.90 -26.97 -10.75
N CYS A 326 13.97 -26.71 -11.49
CA CYS A 326 15.33 -26.79 -10.98
C CYS A 326 16.03 -25.44 -11.09
N VAL A 327 16.86 -25.14 -10.09
CA VAL A 327 17.68 -23.93 -10.00
C VAL A 327 19.12 -24.36 -9.76
N SER A 328 20.02 -24.04 -10.69
CA SER A 328 21.44 -24.38 -10.58
C SER A 328 21.69 -25.88 -10.30
N GLY A 329 20.86 -26.76 -10.89
CA GLY A 329 20.94 -28.22 -10.73
C GLY A 329 20.21 -28.80 -9.50
N VAL A 330 19.73 -27.97 -8.58
CA VAL A 330 18.89 -28.42 -7.45
C VAL A 330 17.42 -28.34 -7.85
N CYS A 331 16.68 -29.45 -7.72
CA CYS A 331 15.29 -29.54 -8.18
C CYS A 331 14.28 -29.57 -7.03
N SER A 332 13.13 -28.95 -7.26
CA SER A 332 11.92 -29.11 -6.45
C SER A 332 11.48 -30.57 -6.41
N GLN A 333 10.62 -30.92 -5.44
CA GLN A 333 9.96 -32.22 -5.46
C GLN A 333 9.21 -32.42 -6.79
N VAL A 334 9.19 -33.66 -7.25
CA VAL A 334 8.50 -34.03 -8.49
C VAL A 334 7.00 -33.92 -8.24
N GLU A 335 6.35 -33.03 -8.97
CA GLU A 335 4.90 -32.91 -8.92
C GLU A 335 4.29 -33.84 -9.97
N ASP A 336 3.52 -34.84 -9.50
CA ASP A 336 2.68 -35.65 -10.35
C ASP A 336 1.44 -34.83 -10.74
N LEU A 337 1.31 -34.52 -12.03
CA LEU A 337 0.22 -33.73 -12.58
C LEU A 337 -1.04 -34.59 -12.67
N SER A 338 -1.59 -34.94 -11.51
CA SER A 338 -2.83 -35.73 -11.35
C SER A 338 -4.09 -34.87 -11.52
N THR A 339 -3.96 -33.55 -11.44
CA THR A 339 -5.03 -32.55 -11.63
C THR A 339 -4.86 -31.80 -12.96
N MET A 340 -5.95 -31.18 -13.45
CA MET A 340 -5.95 -30.47 -14.74
C MET A 340 -4.99 -29.28 -14.81
N SER A 341 -4.51 -28.75 -13.68
CA SER A 341 -3.51 -27.68 -13.63
C SER A 341 -2.86 -27.68 -12.24
N THR A 342 -1.53 -27.56 -12.19
CA THR A 342 -0.73 -27.55 -10.96
C THR A 342 0.24 -26.37 -11.00
N VAL A 343 0.46 -25.73 -9.85
CA VAL A 343 1.34 -24.56 -9.73
C VAL A 343 2.60 -24.93 -8.96
N ILE A 344 3.70 -25.12 -9.69
CA ILE A 344 5.02 -25.33 -9.09
C ILE A 344 5.57 -23.97 -8.69
N THR A 345 5.90 -23.75 -7.42
CA THR A 345 6.49 -22.50 -6.95
C THR A 345 7.83 -22.75 -6.28
N GLU A 346 8.86 -22.08 -6.75
CA GLU A 346 10.20 -22.11 -6.15
C GLU A 346 10.58 -20.72 -5.64
N GLN A 347 11.10 -20.67 -4.42
CA GLN A 347 11.68 -19.47 -3.83
C GLN A 347 13.19 -19.56 -3.98
N SER A 348 13.77 -18.75 -4.85
CA SER A 348 15.22 -18.64 -4.94
C SER A 348 15.60 -17.18 -4.82
N PHE A 349 16.49 -16.90 -3.87
CA PHE A 349 16.98 -15.56 -3.61
C PHE A 349 18.32 -15.39 -4.33
N GLY A 350 18.41 -14.42 -5.24
CA GLY A 350 19.67 -14.01 -5.85
C GLY A 350 20.05 -14.72 -7.15
N GLN A 351 19.28 -15.72 -7.61
CA GLN A 351 19.51 -16.43 -8.87
C GLN A 351 18.86 -15.69 -10.05
N ALA A 352 19.52 -15.67 -11.21
CA ALA A 352 18.99 -15.06 -12.42
C ALA A 352 18.02 -16.03 -13.12
N LEU A 353 17.17 -15.54 -14.04
CA LEU A 353 16.22 -16.42 -14.72
C LEU A 353 16.91 -17.49 -15.58
N GLU A 354 18.10 -17.18 -16.08
CA GLU A 354 18.95 -18.07 -16.88
C GLU A 354 19.38 -19.33 -16.11
N ASP A 355 19.33 -19.31 -14.78
CA ASP A 355 19.73 -20.44 -13.92
C ASP A 355 18.59 -21.45 -13.67
N PHE A 356 17.39 -21.18 -14.19
CA PHE A 356 16.20 -22.00 -13.97
C PHE A 356 15.90 -22.88 -15.18
N THR A 357 15.70 -24.17 -14.91
CA THR A 357 15.23 -25.14 -15.90
C THR A 357 13.96 -25.82 -15.44
N LEU A 358 13.00 -25.98 -16.34
CA LEU A 358 11.84 -26.85 -16.15
C LEU A 358 12.16 -28.23 -16.72
N GLN A 359 12.15 -29.26 -15.86
CA GLN A 359 12.25 -30.65 -16.30
C GLN A 359 10.87 -31.28 -16.34
N THR A 360 10.48 -31.79 -17.52
CA THR A 360 9.20 -32.45 -17.72
C THR A 360 9.38 -33.90 -18.16
N ARG A 361 8.42 -34.75 -17.79
CA ARG A 361 8.28 -36.12 -18.27
C ARG A 361 6.83 -36.38 -18.67
N GLY A 362 6.60 -36.87 -19.88
CA GLY A 362 5.25 -37.15 -20.39
C GLY A 362 4.74 -36.01 -21.27
N LYS A 363 3.42 -35.78 -21.30
CA LYS A 363 2.80 -34.66 -22.04
C LYS A 363 2.41 -33.57 -21.05
N VAL A 364 3.10 -32.43 -21.09
CA VAL A 364 2.92 -31.31 -20.17
C VAL A 364 2.71 -30.03 -20.95
N THR A 365 1.66 -29.28 -20.67
CA THR A 365 1.41 -27.95 -21.21
C THR A 365 1.84 -26.91 -20.17
N VAL A 366 2.72 -25.98 -20.54
CA VAL A 366 3.08 -24.82 -19.71
C VAL A 366 2.10 -23.70 -20.02
N GLU A 367 1.13 -23.48 -19.15
CA GLU A 367 0.05 -22.50 -19.36
C GLU A 367 0.55 -21.08 -19.10
N LYS A 368 1.26 -20.91 -17.98
CA LYS A 368 1.62 -19.59 -17.47
C LYS A 368 2.88 -19.65 -16.64
N ILE A 369 3.71 -18.61 -16.79
CA ILE A 369 4.83 -18.38 -15.89
C ILE A 369 4.66 -17.03 -15.22
N LYS A 370 5.02 -16.96 -13.94
CA LYS A 370 5.03 -15.75 -13.14
C LYS A 370 6.35 -15.62 -12.41
N PHE A 371 7.03 -14.51 -12.64
CA PHE A 371 8.29 -14.13 -12.00
C PHE A 371 8.04 -13.00 -11.02
N ILE A 372 8.76 -13.01 -9.92
CA ILE A 372 8.78 -11.94 -8.92
C ILE A 372 10.25 -11.55 -8.78
N PHE A 373 10.64 -10.41 -9.38
CA PHE A 373 12.02 -9.89 -9.28
C PHE A 373 12.26 -9.25 -7.89
N GLN A 374 13.51 -9.32 -7.41
CA GLN A 374 13.92 -8.64 -6.18
C GLN A 374 13.90 -7.11 -6.30
#